data_AF-A0A803K0X6-F1
#
_entry.id   AF-A0A803K0X6-F1
#
_cell.length_a   1.000
_cell.length_b   1.000
_cell.length_c   1.000
_cell.angle_alpha   90.00
_cell.angle_beta   90.00
_cell.angle_gamma   90.00
#
_symmetry.space_group_name_H-M   'P 1'
#
loop_
_entity.id
_entity.type
_entity.pdbx_description
1 polymer ?
#
loop_
_entity_poly.entity_id
_entity_poly.type
_entity_poly.pdbx_seq_one_letter_code
_entity_poly.pdbx_strand_id
1 'polypeptide(L)'
;MFVTLPLCAGTEIANNKSSYVALLETILGAVFPKPTKGRMRIHCLENVDKALQFLKEQRVHLENMGSHDIVDGNHRLTLGLIWTIILRFQIQDISVETEDNKEKKSAKDALLLWCQMKTAGYPNVNIHNFTTSWRDGMAFNALIHKHRPDLIDFDKLKKSNAHYNLQNAFNLAEQHLGLTKLLDPEDISVDHPDEKSIITYVVTYYHYFSKMKALAVEGKRIGKVLDNAIETEKMIEKYESLRYPQYFFCAKCAWKCLWHPKR
;
A
#
# COMPACT_ATOMS: atom_id res chain seq x y z
N MET A 1 -3.43 -7.27 -2.87
CA MET A 1 -4.62 -7.66 -3.65
C MET A 1 -5.48 -6.45 -4.04
N PHE A 2 -5.70 -5.47 -3.15
CA PHE A 2 -6.47 -4.24 -3.44
C PHE A 2 -5.84 -3.18 -4.36
N VAL A 3 -4.57 -3.32 -4.77
CA VAL A 3 -3.78 -2.22 -5.38
C VAL A 3 -3.86 -2.21 -6.92
N THR A 4 -4.21 -3.33 -7.55
CA THR A 4 -4.18 -3.49 -9.03
C THR A 4 -5.57 -3.55 -9.67
N LEU A 5 -6.64 -3.73 -8.89
CA LEU A 5 -7.99 -3.99 -9.39
C LEU A 5 -8.81 -2.74 -9.80
N PRO A 6 -8.67 -1.54 -9.19
CA PRO A 6 -9.61 -0.45 -9.50
C PRO A 6 -9.48 0.13 -10.92
N LEU A 7 -8.31 0.02 -11.56
CA LEU A 7 -8.03 0.71 -12.83
C LEU A 7 -8.26 -0.16 -14.06
N CYS A 8 -8.02 -1.48 -13.98
CA CYS A 8 -8.41 -2.40 -15.06
C CYS A 8 -9.93 -2.48 -15.24
N ALA A 9 -10.70 -2.08 -14.22
CA ALA A 9 -12.15 -2.12 -14.23
C ALA A 9 -12.81 -1.02 -15.07
N GLY A 10 -12.13 0.11 -15.32
CA GLY A 10 -12.72 1.30 -15.96
C GLY A 10 -13.22 1.05 -17.39
N THR A 11 -12.61 0.10 -18.12
CA THR A 11 -12.93 -0.21 -19.52
C THR A 11 -14.04 -1.26 -19.67
N GLU A 12 -14.27 -2.12 -18.68
CA GLU A 12 -15.29 -3.18 -18.76
C GLU A 12 -16.69 -2.73 -18.32
N ILE A 13 -16.80 -1.64 -17.55
CA ILE A 13 -18.07 -1.13 -17.00
C ILE A 13 -19.02 -0.64 -18.11
N ALA A 14 -18.48 -0.24 -19.27
CA ALA A 14 -19.29 0.27 -20.39
C ALA A 14 -20.06 -0.83 -21.16
N ASN A 15 -19.61 -2.10 -21.09
CA ASN A 15 -20.09 -3.13 -22.03
C ASN A 15 -20.91 -4.26 -21.40
N ASN A 16 -20.94 -4.42 -20.06
CA ASN A 16 -21.69 -5.53 -19.45
C ASN A 16 -22.42 -5.14 -18.14
N LYS A 17 -23.71 -4.80 -18.26
CA LYS A 17 -24.59 -4.34 -17.17
C LYS A 17 -24.81 -5.36 -16.03
N SER A 18 -24.39 -6.61 -16.18
CA SER A 18 -24.42 -7.65 -15.13
C SER A 18 -23.13 -7.73 -14.29
N SER A 19 -22.10 -6.96 -14.63
CA SER A 19 -20.74 -7.06 -14.06
C SER A 19 -20.46 -6.07 -12.91
N TYR A 20 -21.31 -5.06 -12.71
CA TYR A 20 -21.03 -3.99 -11.73
C TYR A 20 -21.00 -4.48 -10.28
N VAL A 21 -21.91 -5.39 -9.90
CA VAL A 21 -21.92 -5.97 -8.54
C VAL A 21 -20.72 -6.88 -8.30
N ALA A 22 -20.37 -7.72 -9.27
CA ALA A 22 -19.19 -8.59 -9.19
C ALA A 22 -17.88 -7.79 -9.12
N LEU A 23 -17.84 -6.66 -9.83
CA LEU A 23 -16.73 -5.73 -9.75
C LEU A 23 -16.63 -5.08 -8.36
N LEU A 24 -17.75 -4.63 -7.80
CA LEU A 24 -17.78 -4.08 -6.45
C LEU A 24 -17.38 -5.13 -5.40
N GLU A 25 -17.86 -6.37 -5.50
CA GLU A 25 -17.41 -7.49 -4.65
C GLU A 25 -15.88 -7.65 -4.71
N THR A 26 -15.32 -7.57 -5.91
CA THR A 26 -13.87 -7.70 -6.14
C THR A 26 -13.09 -6.50 -5.59
N ILE A 27 -13.59 -5.27 -5.78
CA ILE A 27 -12.95 -4.04 -5.28
C ILE A 27 -13.03 -3.94 -3.75
N LEU A 28 -14.13 -4.41 -3.16
CA LEU A 28 -14.43 -4.22 -1.73
C LEU A 28 -14.04 -5.43 -0.88
N GLY A 29 -13.74 -6.58 -1.50
CA GLY A 29 -13.40 -7.81 -0.78
C GLY A 29 -14.53 -8.31 0.13
N ALA A 30 -15.76 -7.86 -0.13
CA ALA A 30 -16.95 -8.16 0.65
C ALA A 30 -17.95 -8.96 -0.19
N VAL A 31 -18.62 -9.92 0.43
CA VAL A 31 -19.67 -10.71 -0.22
C VAL A 31 -20.94 -9.87 -0.25
N PHE A 32 -21.41 -9.52 -1.45
CA PHE A 32 -22.67 -8.78 -1.57
C PHE A 32 -23.86 -9.74 -1.43
N PRO A 33 -25.04 -9.23 -1.08
CA PRO A 33 -26.28 -9.99 -1.18
C PRO A 33 -26.43 -10.54 -2.60
N LYS A 34 -26.82 -11.82 -2.73
CA LYS A 34 -26.95 -12.48 -4.03
C LYS A 34 -27.80 -11.62 -4.98
N PRO A 35 -27.30 -11.31 -6.19
CA PRO A 35 -28.02 -10.46 -7.12
C PRO A 35 -29.31 -11.12 -7.58
N THR A 36 -30.36 -10.31 -7.75
CA THR A 36 -31.60 -10.71 -8.40
C THR A 36 -31.28 -11.13 -9.82
N LYS A 37 -31.64 -12.36 -10.20
CA LYS A 37 -31.38 -12.90 -11.53
C LYS A 37 -32.39 -12.35 -12.53
N GLY A 38 -31.89 -11.80 -13.63
CA GLY A 38 -32.70 -11.44 -14.78
C GLY A 38 -32.07 -10.30 -15.59
N ARG A 39 -32.52 -10.15 -16.85
CA ARG A 39 -31.95 -9.18 -17.80
C ARG A 39 -32.76 -7.89 -17.96
N MET A 40 -33.97 -7.85 -17.39
CA MET A 40 -34.83 -6.67 -17.43
C MET A 40 -34.25 -5.53 -16.59
N ARG A 41 -34.49 -4.29 -17.03
CA ARG A 41 -34.00 -3.06 -16.37
C ARG A 41 -34.33 -3.02 -14.88
N ILE A 42 -35.51 -3.50 -14.47
CA ILE A 42 -35.93 -3.54 -13.05
C ILE A 42 -34.99 -4.39 -12.18
N HIS A 43 -34.48 -5.51 -12.70
CA HIS A 43 -33.52 -6.35 -11.97
C HIS A 43 -32.15 -5.65 -11.85
N CYS A 44 -31.73 -4.93 -12.90
CA CYS A 44 -30.49 -4.14 -12.85
C CYS A 44 -30.59 -3.00 -11.82
N LEU A 45 -31.72 -2.28 -11.78
CA LEU A 45 -31.96 -1.23 -10.79
C LEU A 45 -31.88 -1.79 -9.37
N GLU A 46 -32.59 -2.88 -9.08
CA GLU A 46 -32.58 -3.50 -7.77
C GLU A 46 -31.17 -3.96 -7.33
N ASN A 47 -30.40 -4.54 -8.25
CA ASN A 47 -29.02 -4.96 -7.97
C ASN A 47 -28.09 -3.78 -7.69
N VAL A 48 -28.23 -2.69 -8.44
CA VAL A 48 -27.45 -1.47 -8.22
C VAL A 48 -27.87 -0.79 -6.92
N ASP A 49 -29.17 -0.75 -6.58
CA ASP A 49 -29.65 -0.17 -5.32
C ASP A 49 -29.11 -0.93 -4.09
N LYS A 50 -29.13 -2.26 -4.12
CA LYS A 50 -28.47 -3.09 -3.09
C LYS A 50 -26.99 -2.73 -2.96
N ALA A 51 -26.32 -2.50 -4.09
CA ALA A 51 -24.91 -2.16 -4.07
C ALA A 51 -24.63 -0.75 -3.51
N LEU A 52 -25.43 0.24 -3.89
CA LEU A 52 -25.34 1.61 -3.35
C LEU A 52 -25.66 1.63 -1.85
N GLN A 53 -26.61 0.81 -1.39
CA GLN A 53 -26.92 0.68 0.03
C GLN A 53 -25.73 0.15 0.83
N PHE A 54 -25.09 -0.92 0.35
CA PHE A 54 -23.87 -1.44 0.96
C PHE A 54 -22.76 -0.38 1.04
N LEU A 55 -22.56 0.40 -0.02
CA LEU A 55 -21.57 1.49 -0.02
C LEU A 55 -21.89 2.56 1.03
N LYS A 56 -23.18 2.90 1.24
CA LYS A 56 -23.61 3.81 2.32
C LYS A 56 -23.28 3.23 3.70
N GLU A 57 -23.49 1.93 3.91
CA GLU A 57 -23.14 1.23 5.16
C GLU A 57 -21.63 1.29 5.43
N GLN A 58 -20.80 1.21 4.38
CA GLN A 58 -19.33 1.37 4.48
C GLN A 58 -18.87 2.84 4.63
N ARG A 59 -19.81 3.78 4.83
CA ARG A 59 -19.58 5.23 4.97
C ARG A 59 -19.00 5.88 3.71
N VAL A 60 -19.39 5.39 2.52
CA VAL A 60 -19.12 6.08 1.25
C VAL A 60 -20.18 7.18 1.08
N HIS A 61 -19.73 8.43 0.86
CA HIS A 61 -20.63 9.56 0.66
C HIS A 61 -21.16 9.59 -0.77
N LEU A 62 -22.39 9.11 -0.96
CA LEU A 62 -23.07 9.08 -2.25
C LEU A 62 -24.01 10.29 -2.39
N GLU A 63 -23.47 11.45 -2.73
CA GLU A 63 -24.28 12.64 -2.99
C GLU A 63 -24.83 12.60 -4.42
N ASN A 64 -26.16 12.74 -4.57
CA ASN A 64 -26.85 12.86 -5.86
C ASN A 64 -26.62 11.70 -6.85
N MET A 65 -26.55 10.45 -6.37
CA MET A 65 -26.46 9.26 -7.21
C MET A 65 -27.61 8.28 -6.96
N GLY A 66 -28.35 7.95 -8.02
CA GLY A 66 -29.36 6.90 -8.03
C GLY A 66 -28.94 5.67 -8.84
N SER A 67 -29.62 4.55 -8.63
CA SER A 67 -29.39 3.32 -9.41
C SER A 67 -29.66 3.51 -10.90
N HIS A 68 -30.66 4.33 -11.25
CA HIS A 68 -31.00 4.65 -12.62
C HIS A 68 -29.86 5.36 -13.37
N ASP A 69 -29.10 6.24 -12.73
CA ASP A 69 -27.95 6.91 -13.34
C ASP A 69 -26.91 5.91 -13.85
N ILE A 70 -26.70 4.83 -13.11
CA ILE A 70 -25.72 3.79 -13.46
C ILE A 70 -26.31 2.84 -14.51
N VAL A 71 -27.56 2.41 -14.34
CA VAL A 71 -28.22 1.47 -15.26
C VAL A 71 -28.44 2.08 -16.65
N ASP A 72 -28.72 3.39 -16.70
CA ASP A 72 -28.95 4.13 -17.93
C ASP A 72 -27.64 4.65 -18.56
N GLY A 73 -26.49 4.49 -17.88
CA GLY A 73 -25.16 4.73 -18.45
C GLY A 73 -24.67 6.18 -18.36
N ASN A 74 -25.01 6.90 -17.29
CA ASN A 74 -24.48 8.24 -17.05
C ASN A 74 -22.99 8.18 -16.64
N HIS A 75 -22.10 8.19 -17.65
CA HIS A 75 -20.66 8.06 -17.46
C HIS A 75 -20.07 9.04 -16.43
N ARG A 76 -20.57 10.28 -16.37
CA ARG A 76 -20.08 11.29 -15.42
C ARG A 76 -20.34 10.87 -13.96
N LEU A 77 -21.54 10.38 -13.68
CA LEU A 77 -21.91 9.92 -12.34
C LEU A 77 -21.25 8.58 -12.01
N THR A 78 -21.14 7.65 -12.99
CA THR A 78 -20.43 6.38 -12.79
C THR A 78 -18.95 6.60 -12.47
N LEU A 79 -18.25 7.48 -13.21
CA LEU A 79 -16.85 7.84 -12.90
C LEU A 79 -16.72 8.55 -11.55
N GLY A 80 -17.68 9.41 -11.21
CA GLY A 80 -17.78 10.02 -9.88
C GLY A 80 -17.89 8.97 -8.77
N LEU A 81 -18.73 7.96 -8.96
CA LEU A 81 -18.91 6.86 -8.01
C LEU A 81 -17.62 6.05 -7.80
N ILE A 82 -16.98 5.64 -8.90
CA ILE A 82 -15.71 4.91 -8.86
C ILE A 82 -14.67 5.72 -8.09
N TRP A 83 -14.58 7.02 -8.36
CA TRP A 83 -13.68 7.91 -7.63
C TRP A 83 -13.97 7.98 -6.13
N THR A 84 -15.24 8.13 -5.73
CA THR A 84 -15.61 8.18 -4.30
C THR A 84 -15.27 6.85 -3.60
N ILE A 85 -15.42 5.72 -4.29
CA ILE A 85 -15.01 4.41 -3.77
C ILE A 85 -13.49 4.36 -3.59
N ILE A 86 -12.71 4.74 -4.61
CA ILE A 86 -11.23 4.79 -4.52
C ILE A 86 -10.80 5.69 -3.37
N LEU A 87 -11.36 6.90 -3.27
CA LEU A 87 -11.07 7.86 -2.22
C LEU A 87 -11.34 7.27 -0.83
N ARG A 88 -12.48 6.59 -0.65
CA ARG A 88 -12.90 6.01 0.63
C ARG A 88 -12.03 4.85 1.09
N PHE A 89 -11.67 3.93 0.18
CA PHE A 89 -11.02 2.67 0.54
C PHE A 89 -9.50 2.69 0.39
N GLN A 90 -8.94 3.57 -0.45
CA GLN A 90 -7.50 3.64 -0.63
C GLN A 90 -6.88 4.88 -0.02
N ILE A 91 -7.60 5.99 0.06
CA ILE A 91 -6.98 7.28 0.42
C ILE A 91 -7.34 7.67 1.86
N GLN A 92 -8.57 7.48 2.31
CA GLN A 92 -8.98 7.90 3.67
C GLN A 92 -8.23 7.22 4.81
N ASP A 93 -7.68 6.03 4.60
CA ASP A 93 -6.87 5.33 5.61
C ASP A 93 -5.42 5.81 5.68
N ILE A 94 -5.04 6.80 4.85
CA ILE A 94 -3.72 7.42 4.88
C ILE A 94 -3.63 8.39 6.07
N SER A 95 -2.91 7.97 7.10
CA SER A 95 -2.50 8.82 8.22
C SER A 95 -1.01 9.09 8.15
N VAL A 96 -0.64 10.37 8.25
CA VAL A 96 0.76 10.79 8.42
C VAL A 96 0.88 11.36 9.83
N GLU A 97 1.63 10.67 10.69
CA GLU A 97 1.91 11.13 12.05
C GLU A 97 2.88 12.33 11.99
N THR A 98 2.42 13.51 12.44
CA THR A 98 3.26 14.69 12.67
C THR A 98 3.24 15.06 14.15
N GLU A 99 4.38 15.53 14.67
CA GLU A 99 4.54 15.89 16.10
C GLU A 99 3.65 17.07 16.53
N ASP A 100 3.18 17.89 15.59
CA ASP A 100 2.28 19.02 15.84
C ASP A 100 0.81 18.75 15.39
N ASN A 101 -0.07 18.59 16.40
CA ASN A 101 -1.53 18.84 16.44
C ASN A 101 -2.51 18.43 15.30
N LYS A 102 -3.46 17.55 15.69
CA LYS A 102 -4.92 17.78 15.86
C LYS A 102 -5.83 18.33 14.76
N GLU A 103 -5.38 18.62 13.55
CA GLU A 103 -6.33 18.82 12.44
C GLU A 103 -6.45 17.54 11.62
N LYS A 104 -7.69 17.08 11.41
CA LYS A 104 -8.01 16.04 10.41
C LYS A 104 -7.71 16.64 9.04
N LYS A 105 -6.44 16.64 8.63
CA LYS A 105 -6.03 16.93 7.26
C LYS A 105 -6.79 16.00 6.34
N SER A 106 -7.29 16.52 5.22
CA SER A 106 -7.95 15.68 4.23
C SER A 106 -7.01 14.53 3.85
N ALA A 107 -7.57 13.37 3.53
CA ALA A 107 -6.81 12.21 3.05
C ALA A 107 -5.83 12.56 1.91
N LYS A 108 -6.26 13.49 1.04
CA LYS A 108 -5.45 14.08 -0.03
C LYS A 108 -4.27 14.91 0.52
N ASP A 109 -4.50 15.72 1.54
CA ASP A 109 -3.45 16.56 2.16
C ASP A 109 -2.44 15.72 2.92
N ALA A 110 -2.88 14.64 3.55
CA ALA A 110 -2.00 13.65 4.16
C ALA A 110 -1.10 12.98 3.11
N LEU A 111 -1.66 12.58 1.97
CA LEU A 111 -0.86 12.04 0.85
C LEU A 111 0.13 13.09 0.30
N LEU A 112 -0.30 14.34 0.16
CA LEU A 112 0.57 15.43 -0.32
C LEU A 112 1.74 15.65 0.64
N LEU A 113 1.45 15.73 1.93
CA LEU A 113 2.46 15.86 2.97
C LEU A 113 3.44 14.67 2.96
N TRP A 114 2.94 13.45 2.81
CA TRP A 114 3.81 12.28 2.67
C TRP A 114 4.77 12.42 1.50
N CYS A 115 4.27 12.84 0.33
CA CYS A 115 5.11 13.05 -0.85
C CYS A 115 6.21 14.08 -0.56
N GLN A 116 5.83 15.23 0.00
CA GLN A 116 6.76 16.30 0.38
C GLN A 116 7.82 15.83 1.37
N MET A 117 7.43 15.11 2.42
CA MET A 117 8.38 14.56 3.41
C MET A 117 9.36 13.56 2.79
N LYS A 118 8.91 12.76 1.82
CA LYS A 118 9.75 11.76 1.15
C LYS A 118 10.70 12.38 0.13
N THR A 119 10.28 13.44 -0.55
CA THR A 119 11.10 14.12 -1.56
C THR A 119 11.82 15.35 -1.04
N ALA A 120 11.74 15.64 0.27
CA ALA A 120 12.49 16.74 0.89
C ALA A 120 14.00 16.57 0.64
N GLY A 121 14.63 17.64 0.13
CA GLY A 121 16.05 17.67 -0.19
C GLY A 121 16.44 17.18 -1.59
N TYR A 122 15.49 16.71 -2.41
CA TYR A 122 15.79 16.37 -3.80
C TYR A 122 15.87 17.61 -4.69
N PRO A 123 16.93 17.75 -5.51
CA PRO A 123 17.04 18.88 -6.42
C PRO A 123 15.94 18.83 -7.48
N ASN A 124 15.40 19.99 -7.84
CA ASN A 124 14.38 20.14 -8.87
C ASN A 124 13.05 19.40 -8.59
N VAL A 125 12.80 18.99 -7.34
CA VAL A 125 11.53 18.37 -6.92
C VAL A 125 10.84 19.27 -5.91
N ASN A 126 9.68 19.79 -6.27
CA ASN A 126 8.89 20.62 -5.38
C ASN A 126 7.39 20.37 -5.57
N ILE A 127 6.82 19.57 -4.66
CA ILE A 127 5.46 19.03 -4.81
C ILE A 127 4.46 19.91 -4.07
N HIS A 128 3.56 20.56 -4.81
CA HIS A 128 2.50 21.41 -4.25
C HIS A 128 1.09 20.95 -4.64
N ASN A 129 0.97 20.09 -5.63
CA ASN A 129 -0.30 19.61 -6.16
C ASN A 129 -0.13 18.20 -6.75
N PHE A 130 -1.23 17.59 -7.16
CA PHE A 130 -1.23 16.33 -7.91
C PHE A 130 -1.46 16.55 -9.41
N THR A 131 -0.97 17.66 -9.95
CA THR A 131 -1.04 17.97 -11.38
C THR A 131 0.35 18.35 -11.90
N THR A 132 0.62 19.64 -12.05
CA THR A 132 1.84 20.18 -12.67
C THR A 132 3.12 19.87 -11.92
N SER A 133 3.06 19.55 -10.61
CA SER A 133 4.24 19.15 -9.83
C SER A 133 4.82 17.80 -10.25
N TRP A 134 4.07 16.99 -11.00
CA TRP A 134 4.43 15.63 -11.39
C TRP A 134 4.77 15.49 -12.88
N ARG A 135 4.46 16.53 -13.68
CA ARG A 135 4.55 16.50 -15.15
C ARG A 135 5.94 16.20 -15.70
N ASP A 136 6.98 16.57 -14.97
CA ASP A 136 8.38 16.39 -15.38
C ASP A 136 8.97 15.03 -14.98
N GLY A 137 8.19 14.19 -14.28
CA GLY A 137 8.58 12.87 -13.81
C GLY A 137 9.60 12.85 -12.67
N MET A 138 10.13 13.99 -12.23
CA MET A 138 11.17 14.04 -11.20
C MET A 138 10.61 13.57 -9.84
N ALA A 139 9.38 13.93 -9.52
CA ALA A 139 8.71 13.53 -8.28
C ALA A 139 8.56 12.00 -8.16
N PHE A 140 8.15 11.31 -9.24
CA PHE A 140 8.03 9.84 -9.24
C PHE A 140 9.38 9.16 -9.02
N ASN A 141 10.42 9.61 -9.73
CA ASN A 141 11.77 9.08 -9.56
C ASN A 141 12.31 9.33 -8.15
N ALA A 142 12.04 10.49 -7.55
CA ALA A 142 12.49 10.82 -6.21
C ALA A 142 11.83 9.93 -5.15
N LEU A 143 10.53 9.62 -5.31
CA LEU A 143 9.84 8.69 -4.42
C LEU A 143 10.44 7.28 -4.46
N ILE A 144 10.77 6.78 -5.66
CA ILE A 144 11.42 5.48 -5.81
C ILE A 144 12.83 5.53 -5.21
N HIS A 145 13.66 6.50 -5.60
CA HIS A 145 15.03 6.65 -5.10
C HIS A 145 15.11 6.78 -3.57
N LYS A 146 14.15 7.48 -2.95
CA LYS A 146 14.11 7.63 -1.48
C LYS A 146 13.99 6.29 -0.74
N HIS A 147 13.31 5.32 -1.34
CA HIS A 147 13.05 4.02 -0.71
C HIS A 147 13.97 2.92 -1.25
N ARG A 148 14.42 3.05 -2.51
CA ARG A 148 15.25 2.11 -3.26
C ARG A 148 16.27 2.90 -4.10
N PRO A 149 17.31 3.46 -3.47
CA PRO A 149 18.34 4.24 -4.17
C PRO A 149 19.16 3.39 -5.15
N ASP A 150 19.17 2.08 -4.96
CA ASP A 150 19.82 1.11 -5.84
C ASP A 150 19.21 1.05 -7.25
N LEU A 151 17.98 1.51 -7.44
CA LEU A 151 17.26 1.41 -8.72
C LEU A 151 17.43 2.64 -9.62
N ILE A 152 17.87 3.78 -9.08
CA ILE A 152 17.86 5.06 -9.79
C ILE A 152 19.16 5.81 -9.53
N ASP A 153 19.82 6.25 -10.59
CA ASP A 153 20.87 7.27 -10.51
C ASP A 153 20.23 8.64 -10.70
N PHE A 154 19.84 9.28 -9.59
CA PHE A 154 19.01 10.49 -9.64
C PHE A 154 19.76 11.69 -10.22
N ASP A 155 21.07 11.77 -10.04
CA ASP A 155 21.90 12.89 -10.50
C ASP A 155 21.99 12.98 -12.03
N LYS A 156 21.71 11.87 -12.73
CA LYS A 156 21.63 11.82 -14.19
C LYS A 156 20.31 12.34 -14.76
N LEU A 157 19.27 12.46 -13.93
CA LEU A 157 17.95 12.89 -14.38
C LEU A 157 17.89 14.41 -14.57
N LYS A 158 17.20 14.83 -15.62
CA LYS A 158 17.00 16.24 -15.96
C LYS A 158 15.53 16.54 -16.13
N LYS A 159 15.09 17.66 -15.56
CA LYS A 159 13.70 18.15 -15.64
C LYS A 159 13.21 18.35 -17.08
N SER A 160 14.11 18.68 -18.02
CA SER A 160 13.79 18.84 -19.44
C SER A 160 13.33 17.54 -20.12
N ASN A 161 13.67 16.38 -19.56
CA ASN A 161 13.42 15.07 -20.19
C ASN A 161 12.19 14.39 -19.59
N ALA A 162 11.07 15.11 -19.53
CA ALA A 162 9.85 14.69 -18.83
C ALA A 162 9.36 13.29 -19.23
N HIS A 163 9.21 13.02 -20.53
CA HIS A 163 8.75 11.74 -21.05
C HIS A 163 9.65 10.58 -20.58
N TYR A 164 10.97 10.74 -20.73
CA TYR A 164 11.94 9.74 -20.28
C TYR A 164 11.86 9.51 -18.76
N ASN A 165 11.78 10.58 -17.96
CA ASN A 165 11.71 10.46 -16.51
C ASN A 165 10.45 9.69 -16.08
N LEU A 166 9.30 10.02 -16.66
CA LEU A 166 8.02 9.34 -16.40
C LEU A 166 8.11 7.86 -16.80
N GLN A 167 8.55 7.57 -18.02
CA GLN A 167 8.69 6.21 -18.52
C GLN A 167 9.65 5.38 -17.67
N ASN A 168 10.78 5.95 -17.26
CA ASN A 168 11.74 5.32 -16.36
C ASN A 168 11.10 4.93 -15.03
N ALA A 169 10.43 5.88 -14.38
CA ALA A 169 9.78 5.63 -13.09
C ALA A 169 8.70 4.54 -13.18
N PHE A 170 7.88 4.57 -14.24
CA PHE A 170 6.78 3.62 -14.42
C PHE A 170 7.31 2.22 -14.76
N ASN A 171 8.37 2.12 -15.57
CA ASN A 171 9.05 0.85 -15.86
C ASN A 171 9.67 0.24 -14.60
N LEU A 172 10.41 1.03 -13.82
CA LEU A 172 11.05 0.55 -12.59
C LEU A 172 10.02 0.11 -11.56
N ALA A 173 8.93 0.86 -11.43
CA ALA A 173 7.83 0.52 -10.52
C ALA A 173 7.18 -0.83 -10.89
N GLU A 174 6.94 -1.08 -12.17
CA GLU A 174 6.39 -2.36 -12.62
C GLU A 174 7.37 -3.52 -12.43
N GLN A 175 8.60 -3.37 -12.92
CA GLN A 175 9.58 -4.45 -12.96
C GLN A 175 10.13 -4.83 -11.58
N HIS A 176 10.33 -3.86 -10.70
CA HIS A 176 11.00 -4.08 -9.41
C HIS A 176 10.08 -3.96 -8.20
N LEU A 177 9.00 -3.19 -8.31
CA LEU A 177 8.05 -2.99 -7.21
C LEU A 177 6.73 -3.76 -7.43
N GLY A 178 6.48 -4.28 -8.64
CA GLY A 178 5.23 -4.94 -9.00
C GLY A 178 4.02 -4.00 -9.04
N LEU A 179 4.27 -2.69 -9.21
CA LEU A 179 3.22 -1.70 -9.39
C LEU A 179 2.85 -1.61 -10.86
N THR A 180 1.63 -2.04 -11.21
CA THR A 180 1.11 -1.92 -12.58
C THR A 180 1.23 -0.49 -13.09
N LYS A 181 1.54 -0.32 -14.37
CA LYS A 181 1.53 0.99 -15.02
C LYS A 181 0.10 1.45 -15.24
N LEU A 182 -0.30 2.48 -14.50
CA LEU A 182 -1.68 3.00 -14.51
C LEU A 182 -1.80 4.27 -15.34
N LEU A 183 -0.67 4.90 -15.66
CA LEU A 183 -0.58 6.18 -16.36
C LEU A 183 0.36 6.01 -17.54
N ASP A 184 0.00 6.64 -18.66
CA ASP A 184 0.89 6.79 -19.81
C ASP A 184 1.71 8.09 -19.67
N PRO A 185 3.03 8.08 -19.99
CA PRO A 185 3.86 9.27 -19.90
C PRO A 185 3.34 10.49 -20.70
N GLU A 186 2.68 10.22 -21.83
CA GLU A 186 2.11 11.26 -22.69
C GLU A 186 0.95 12.00 -22.00
N ASP A 187 0.11 11.30 -21.23
CA ASP A 187 -1.04 11.90 -20.55
C ASP A 187 -0.65 12.76 -19.34
N ILE A 188 0.59 12.60 -18.85
CA ILE A 188 1.10 13.31 -17.67
C ILE A 188 1.98 14.51 -18.03
N SER A 189 2.71 14.43 -19.15
CA SER A 189 3.64 15.48 -19.57
C SER A 189 2.98 16.71 -20.22
N VAL A 190 1.64 16.68 -20.38
CA VAL A 190 0.80 17.80 -20.82
C VAL A 190 0.75 18.97 -19.82
N ASP A 191 0.15 20.09 -20.22
CA ASP A 191 0.05 21.29 -19.37
C ASP A 191 -0.93 21.14 -18.21
N HIS A 192 -1.99 20.35 -18.39
CA HIS A 192 -3.05 20.13 -17.42
C HIS A 192 -3.34 18.63 -17.22
N PRO A 193 -2.42 17.89 -16.59
CA PRO A 193 -2.63 16.47 -16.34
C PRO A 193 -3.76 16.24 -15.35
N ASP A 194 -4.48 15.13 -15.50
CA ASP A 194 -5.62 14.80 -14.64
C ASP A 194 -5.18 14.51 -13.20
N GLU A 195 -5.73 15.29 -12.27
CA GLU A 195 -5.34 15.23 -10.86
C GLU A 195 -5.70 13.87 -10.24
N LYS A 196 -6.88 13.35 -10.56
CA LYS A 196 -7.40 12.11 -9.97
C LYS A 196 -6.54 10.92 -10.38
N SER A 197 -6.14 10.88 -11.64
CA SER A 197 -5.29 9.83 -12.19
C SER A 197 -3.92 9.81 -11.51
N ILE A 198 -3.29 10.98 -11.32
CA ILE A 198 -2.02 11.09 -10.58
C ILE A 198 -2.21 10.66 -9.12
N ILE A 199 -3.23 11.15 -8.42
CA ILE A 199 -3.51 10.75 -7.03
C ILE A 199 -3.64 9.23 -6.93
N THR A 200 -4.47 8.64 -7.79
CA THR A 200 -4.70 7.19 -7.80
C THR A 200 -3.39 6.43 -7.96
N TYR A 201 -2.50 6.84 -8.86
CA TYR A 201 -1.23 6.15 -9.02
C TYR A 201 -0.29 6.36 -7.83
N VAL A 202 -0.19 7.59 -7.31
CA VAL A 202 0.66 7.90 -6.15
C VAL A 202 0.22 7.16 -4.88
N VAL A 203 -1.07 6.93 -4.71
CA VAL A 203 -1.63 6.10 -3.62
C VAL A 203 -1.09 4.66 -3.68
N THR A 204 -0.89 4.11 -4.88
CA THR A 204 -0.29 2.76 -5.01
C THR A 204 1.14 2.72 -4.49
N TYR A 205 1.96 3.75 -4.78
CA TYR A 205 3.30 3.90 -4.21
C TYR A 205 3.27 4.05 -2.70
N TYR A 206 2.35 4.87 -2.18
CA TYR A 206 2.20 5.08 -0.73
C TYR A 206 1.97 3.74 -0.01
N HIS A 207 0.98 2.96 -0.46
CA HIS A 207 0.64 1.69 0.17
C HIS A 207 1.78 0.68 0.07
N TYR A 208 2.44 0.61 -1.08
CA TYR A 208 3.59 -0.26 -1.27
C TYR A 208 4.73 0.05 -0.30
N PHE A 209 5.18 1.32 -0.26
CA PHE A 209 6.29 1.71 0.60
C PHE A 209 5.93 1.70 2.08
N SER A 210 4.67 1.99 2.44
CA SER A 210 4.19 1.86 3.81
C SER A 210 4.20 0.40 4.28
N LYS A 211 3.73 -0.53 3.45
CA LYS A 211 3.80 -1.97 3.71
C LYS A 211 5.25 -2.44 3.83
N MET A 212 6.12 -1.99 2.93
CA MET A 212 7.55 -2.33 2.96
C MET A 212 8.21 -1.87 4.28
N LYS A 213 7.90 -0.64 4.73
CA LYS A 213 8.38 -0.12 6.02
C LYS A 213 7.84 -0.94 7.20
N ALA A 214 6.55 -1.28 7.19
CA ALA A 214 5.93 -2.08 8.26
C ALA A 214 6.61 -3.45 8.40
N LEU A 215 6.81 -4.17 7.30
CA LEU A 215 7.50 -5.47 7.28
C LEU A 215 8.95 -5.36 7.78
N ALA A 216 9.66 -4.29 7.42
CA ALA A 216 11.02 -4.07 7.91
C ALA A 216 11.07 -3.81 9.42
N VAL A 217 10.08 -3.10 9.98
CA VAL A 217 9.98 -2.87 11.42
C VAL A 217 9.62 -4.15 12.16
N GLU A 218 8.67 -4.94 11.65
CA GLU A 218 8.31 -6.25 12.20
C GLU A 218 9.50 -7.21 12.22
N GLY A 219 10.25 -7.31 11.12
CA GLY A 219 11.46 -8.13 11.05
C GLY A 219 12.51 -7.73 12.10
N LYS A 220 12.73 -6.42 12.29
CA LYS A 220 13.63 -5.91 13.35
C LYS A 220 13.14 -6.27 14.76
N ARG A 221 11.83 -6.25 15.00
CA ARG A 221 11.25 -6.64 16.30
C ARG A 221 11.43 -8.13 16.58
N ILE A 222 11.21 -8.98 15.59
CA ILE A 222 11.44 -10.42 15.69
C ILE A 222 12.92 -10.72 15.95
N GLY A 223 13.83 -10.03 15.24
CA GLY A 223 15.27 -10.16 15.46
C GLY A 223 15.66 -9.89 16.92
N LYS A 224 15.16 -8.79 17.51
CA LYS A 224 15.41 -8.48 18.93
C LYS A 224 14.92 -9.56 19.90
N VAL A 225 13.76 -10.16 19.63
CA VAL A 225 13.24 -11.24 20.47
C VAL A 225 14.12 -12.48 20.38
N LEU A 226 14.59 -12.80 19.17
CA LEU A 226 15.51 -13.91 18.94
C LEU A 226 16.87 -13.67 19.62
N ASP A 227 17.42 -12.46 19.52
CA ASP A 227 18.68 -12.09 20.18
C ASP A 227 18.58 -12.28 21.70
N ASN A 228 17.48 -11.84 22.31
CA ASN A 228 17.23 -12.04 23.74
C ASN A 228 17.12 -13.53 24.12
N ALA A 229 16.51 -14.36 23.26
CA ALA A 229 16.40 -15.79 23.49
C ALA A 229 17.77 -16.49 23.43
N ILE A 230 18.60 -16.15 22.44
CA ILE A 230 19.98 -16.66 22.32
C ILE A 230 20.83 -16.22 23.52
N GLU A 231 20.68 -14.98 23.98
CA GLU A 231 21.37 -14.49 25.17
C GLU A 231 20.92 -15.25 26.43
N THR A 232 19.62 -15.54 26.55
CA THR A 232 19.08 -16.34 27.65
C THR A 232 19.64 -17.76 27.65
N GLU A 233 19.74 -18.40 26.48
CA GLU A 233 20.31 -19.75 26.35
C GLU A 233 21.80 -19.79 26.76
N LYS A 234 22.59 -18.81 26.31
CA LYS A 234 23.99 -18.66 26.74
C LYS A 234 24.12 -18.47 28.26
N MET A 235 23.19 -17.76 28.88
CA MET A 235 23.18 -17.56 30.34
C MET A 235 22.83 -18.87 31.07
N ILE A 236 21.92 -19.69 30.52
CA ILE A 236 21.60 -21.01 31.05
C ILE A 236 22.84 -21.92 30.97
N GLU A 237 23.48 -22.02 29.80
CA GLU A 237 24.70 -22.83 29.62
C GLU A 237 25.80 -22.42 30.59
N LYS A 238 26.01 -21.10 30.76
CA LYS A 238 26.98 -20.57 31.72
C LYS A 238 26.64 -20.99 33.15
N TYR A 239 25.36 -20.88 33.56
CA TYR A 239 24.92 -21.29 34.89
C TYR A 239 25.11 -22.80 35.12
N GLU A 240 24.75 -23.64 34.14
CA GLU A 240 24.98 -25.08 34.21
C GLU A 240 26.47 -25.41 34.32
N SER A 241 27.31 -24.76 33.51
CA SER A 241 28.77 -24.95 33.55
C SER A 241 29.41 -24.58 34.88
N LEU A 242 28.78 -23.71 35.69
CA LEU A 242 29.22 -23.36 37.04
C LEU A 242 28.69 -24.31 38.12
N ARG A 243 27.52 -24.94 37.89
CA ARG A 243 26.90 -25.88 38.82
C ARG A 243 27.52 -27.28 38.75
N TYR A 244 27.86 -27.76 37.55
CA TYR A 244 28.37 -29.12 37.33
C TYR A 244 29.89 -29.40 37.55
N PRO A 245 30.81 -28.43 37.72
CA PRO A 245 32.22 -28.73 38.05
C PRO A 245 32.39 -29.38 39.42
N GLN A 246 31.52 -29.02 40.38
CA GLN A 246 31.65 -29.44 41.78
C GLN A 246 31.14 -30.87 42.02
N TYR A 247 30.13 -31.31 41.26
CA TYR A 247 29.57 -32.65 41.40
C TYR A 247 30.34 -33.73 40.61
N PHE A 248 30.99 -33.39 39.49
CA PHE A 248 31.79 -34.36 38.74
C PHE A 248 33.14 -34.67 39.40
N PHE A 249 33.80 -33.68 40.02
CA PHE A 249 35.00 -33.93 40.81
C PHE A 249 34.68 -34.78 42.04
N CYS A 250 33.54 -34.56 42.69
CA CYS A 250 33.08 -35.36 43.82
C CYS A 250 32.69 -36.79 43.39
N ALA A 251 31.92 -36.98 42.32
CA ALA A 251 31.50 -38.32 41.88
C ALA A 251 32.64 -39.18 41.33
N LYS A 252 33.58 -38.62 40.55
CA LYS A 252 34.77 -39.38 40.09
C LYS A 252 35.74 -39.69 41.23
N CYS A 253 35.91 -38.79 42.21
CA CYS A 253 36.71 -39.08 43.41
C CYS A 253 36.01 -40.09 44.34
N ALA A 254 34.69 -39.97 44.53
CA ALA A 254 33.91 -40.91 45.33
C ALA A 254 33.90 -42.32 44.71
N TRP A 255 33.78 -42.43 43.38
CA TRP A 255 33.82 -43.72 42.69
C TRP A 255 35.21 -44.38 42.75
N LYS A 256 36.29 -43.60 42.66
CA LYS A 256 37.66 -44.10 42.90
C LYS A 256 37.92 -44.53 44.34
N CYS A 257 37.33 -43.85 45.33
CA CYS A 257 37.47 -44.22 46.75
C CYS A 257 36.63 -45.45 47.15
N LEU A 258 35.49 -45.68 46.52
CA LEU A 258 34.60 -46.82 46.83
C LEU A 258 35.06 -48.15 46.23
N TRP A 259 35.85 -48.15 45.15
CA TRP A 259 36.25 -49.37 44.42
C TRP A 259 37.74 -49.76 44.56
N HIS A 260 38.57 -48.94 45.19
CA HIS A 260 39.93 -49.31 45.59
C HIS A 260 40.13 -49.04 47.10
N PRO A 261 39.64 -49.93 47.99
CA PRO A 261 40.16 -49.99 49.34
C PRO A 261 41.63 -50.38 49.23
N LYS A 262 42.54 -49.54 49.73
CA LYS A 262 43.93 -49.97 49.96
C LYS A 262 43.86 -51.17 50.93
N ARG A 263 44.51 -52.26 50.53
CA ARG A 263 44.77 -53.44 51.36
C ARG A 263 45.36 -53.06 52.71
#